data_AF-A0A7W8EA65-F1
#
_entry.id   AF-A0A7W8EA65-F1
#
_cell.length_a   1.000
_cell.length_b   1.000
_cell.length_c   1.000
_cell.angle_alpha   90.00
_cell.angle_beta   90.00
_cell.angle_gamma   90.00
#
_symmetry.space_group_name_H-M   'P 1'
#
loop_
_entity.id
_entity.type
_entity.pdbx_description
1 polymer ?
#
loop_
_entity_poly.entity_id
_entity_poly.type
_entity_poly.pdbx_seq_one_letter_code
_entity_poly.pdbx_strand_id
1 'polypeptide(L)'
;MPSAIRLPRKLLEFTYPKGLQLRRVNNSGDISWHKNRIFISEVFRFEELEVELITPGLYRVFFRDMEIGELNSEELRFRAVRRVV
;
A
#
# COMPACT_ATOMS: atom_id res chain seq x y z
N MET A 1 22.33 -22.15 24.69
CA MET A 1 21.01 -22.73 25.02
C MET A 1 19.99 -22.23 24.01
N PRO A 2 19.08 -23.07 23.50
CA PRO A 2 18.00 -22.61 22.63
C PRO A 2 16.99 -21.77 23.41
N SER A 3 16.36 -20.82 22.74
CA SER A 3 15.34 -19.94 23.32
C SER A 3 14.08 -20.73 23.70
N ALA A 4 13.50 -20.45 24.87
CA ALA A 4 12.23 -21.01 25.34
C ALA A 4 10.99 -20.30 24.77
N ILE A 5 11.18 -19.24 23.97
CA ILE A 5 10.09 -18.44 23.40
C ILE A 5 9.42 -19.26 22.29
N ARG A 6 8.17 -19.67 22.52
CA ARG A 6 7.34 -20.27 21.48
C ARG A 6 6.79 -19.18 20.57
N LEU A 7 7.20 -19.21 19.31
CA LEU A 7 6.65 -18.34 18.28
C LEU A 7 5.15 -18.62 18.12
N PRO A 8 4.35 -17.57 17.81
CA PRO A 8 2.93 -17.74 17.57
C PRO A 8 2.71 -18.66 16.35
N ARG A 9 1.68 -19.51 16.43
CA ARG A 9 1.35 -20.46 15.35
C ARG A 9 0.85 -19.76 14.08
N LYS A 10 0.30 -18.55 14.21
CA LYS A 10 -0.15 -17.69 13.12
C LYS A 10 0.17 -16.24 13.48
N LEU A 11 0.66 -15.46 12.53
CA LEU A 11 0.79 -14.01 12.68
C LEU A 11 -0.60 -13.36 12.65
N LEU A 12 -0.81 -12.34 13.48
CA LEU A 12 -2.00 -11.51 13.40
C LEU A 12 -2.00 -10.76 12.06
N GLU A 13 -3.14 -10.80 11.37
CA GLU A 13 -3.33 -10.05 10.13
C GLU A 13 -3.52 -8.57 10.47
N PHE A 14 -2.93 -7.68 9.66
CA PHE A 14 -3.12 -6.25 9.83
C PHE A 14 -4.54 -5.89 9.39
N THR A 15 -5.29 -5.18 10.23
CA THR A 15 -6.65 -4.75 9.93
C THR A 15 -6.64 -3.26 9.62
N TYR A 16 -6.96 -2.90 8.37
CA TYR A 16 -7.16 -1.51 8.00
C TYR A 16 -8.42 -0.94 8.68
N PRO A 17 -8.40 0.33 9.11
CA PRO A 17 -9.60 1.02 9.58
C PRO A 17 -10.75 0.99 8.58
N LYS A 18 -11.99 1.02 9.08
CA LYS A 18 -13.18 1.05 8.21
C LYS A 18 -13.35 2.42 7.57
N GLY A 19 -13.86 2.45 6.33
CA GLY A 19 -14.16 3.69 5.60
C GLY A 19 -13.02 4.20 4.71
N LEU A 20 -11.89 3.51 4.69
CA LEU A 20 -10.75 3.82 3.84
C LEU A 20 -10.89 3.22 2.45
N GLN A 21 -10.34 3.88 1.44
CA GLN A 21 -10.31 3.34 0.08
C GLN A 21 -9.14 2.36 -0.04
N LEU A 22 -9.47 1.06 -0.04
CA LEU A 22 -8.49 -0.01 -0.21
C LEU A 22 -8.35 -0.41 -1.68
N ARG A 23 -7.12 -0.68 -2.10
CA ARG A 23 -6.78 -1.18 -3.43
C ARG A 23 -5.80 -2.33 -3.34
N ARG A 24 -6.16 -3.46 -3.93
CA ARG A 24 -5.26 -4.61 -4.06
C ARG A 24 -4.31 -4.43 -5.23
N VAL A 25 -3.05 -4.74 -5.00
CA VAL A 25 -2.00 -4.71 -6.03
C VAL A 25 -2.03 -6.00 -6.85
N ASN A 26 -2.01 -5.84 -8.17
CA ASN A 26 -1.97 -6.92 -9.13
C ASN A 26 -0.61 -7.63 -9.12
N ASN A 27 -0.54 -8.79 -9.78
CA ASN A 27 0.71 -9.55 -9.92
C ASN A 27 1.83 -8.77 -10.65
N SER A 28 1.52 -7.73 -11.42
CA SER A 28 2.52 -6.89 -12.10
C SER A 28 2.93 -5.66 -11.27
N GLY A 29 2.48 -5.53 -10.02
CA GLY A 29 2.83 -4.41 -9.14
C GLY A 29 2.01 -3.13 -9.38
N ASP A 30 0.97 -3.19 -10.22
CA ASP A 30 0.05 -2.08 -10.49
C ASP A 30 -1.27 -2.20 -9.73
N ILE A 31 -1.98 -1.08 -9.58
CA ILE A 31 -3.36 -1.02 -9.10
C ILE A 31 -4.30 -0.55 -10.21
N SER A 32 -5.55 -1.03 -10.17
CA SER A 32 -6.61 -0.54 -11.06
C SER A 32 -7.18 0.79 -10.56
N TRP A 33 -7.19 1.80 -11.43
CA TRP A 33 -7.60 3.17 -11.11
C TRP A 33 -8.39 3.80 -12.26
N HIS A 34 -9.69 4.06 -12.08
CA HIS A 34 -10.59 4.66 -13.09
C HIS A 34 -10.33 4.19 -14.54
N LYS A 35 -10.40 2.87 -14.78
CA LYS A 35 -10.14 2.21 -16.09
C LYS A 35 -8.68 2.21 -16.58
N ASN A 36 -7.78 2.84 -15.85
CA ASN A 36 -6.34 2.80 -16.08
C ASN A 36 -5.65 1.89 -15.04
N ARG A 37 -4.34 1.71 -15.23
CA ARG A 37 -3.46 1.02 -14.29
C ARG A 37 -2.33 1.96 -13.88
N ILE A 38 -2.04 2.02 -12.59
CA ILE A 38 -0.95 2.83 -12.04
C ILE A 38 0.04 1.87 -11.40
N PHE A 39 1.27 1.84 -11.91
CA PHE A 39 2.34 1.02 -11.34
C PHE A 39 2.76 1.58 -9.98
N ILE A 40 2.78 0.72 -8.96
CA ILE A 40 3.21 1.07 -7.60
C ILE A 40 4.58 0.43 -7.33
N SER A 41 4.63 -0.90 -7.23
CA SER A 41 5.83 -1.70 -7.01
C SER A 41 5.48 -3.18 -6.97
N GLU A 42 6.37 -4.04 -7.51
CA GLU A 42 6.23 -5.49 -7.42
C GLU A 42 6.44 -6.06 -6.01
N VAL A 43 6.95 -5.26 -5.07
CA VAL A 43 7.14 -5.65 -3.67
C VAL A 43 5.79 -5.86 -2.98
N PHE A 44 4.76 -5.10 -3.39
CA PHE A 44 3.42 -5.16 -2.79
C PHE A 44 2.48 -6.13 -3.52
N ARG A 45 2.99 -7.06 -4.34
CA ARG A 45 2.13 -8.00 -5.09
C ARG A 45 1.16 -8.73 -4.17
N PHE A 46 -0.12 -8.71 -4.55
CA PHE A 46 -1.24 -9.31 -3.82
C PHE A 46 -1.58 -8.66 -2.49
N GLU A 47 -0.81 -7.67 -2.03
CA GLU A 47 -1.09 -6.89 -0.83
C GLU A 47 -2.19 -5.86 -1.09
N GLU A 48 -2.84 -5.44 -0.01
CA GLU A 48 -3.79 -4.34 0.00
C GLU A 48 -3.09 -3.06 0.45
N LEU A 49 -3.36 -1.98 -0.28
CA LEU A 49 -2.89 -0.63 0.01
C LEU A 49 -4.07 0.26 0.33
N GLU A 50 -3.89 1.10 1.35
CA GLU A 50 -4.80 2.19 1.64
C GLU A 50 -4.46 3.40 0.78
N VAL A 51 -5.49 4.05 0.24
CA VAL A 51 -5.37 5.24 -0.58
C VAL A 51 -6.22 6.35 0.04
N GLU A 52 -5.58 7.37 0.57
CA GLU A 52 -6.21 8.50 1.25
C GLU A 52 -6.23 9.72 0.33
N LEU A 53 -7.39 10.35 0.15
CA LEU A 53 -7.51 11.57 -0.66
C LEU A 53 -6.93 12.77 0.12
N ILE A 54 -5.93 13.45 -0.44
CA ILE A 54 -5.36 14.68 0.14
C ILE A 54 -6.09 15.89 -0.44
N THR A 55 -6.11 15.96 -1.78
CA THR A 55 -6.77 16.99 -2.58
C THR A 55 -7.28 16.34 -3.87
N PRO A 56 -8.27 16.91 -4.56
CA PRO A 56 -8.72 16.37 -5.84
C PRO A 56 -7.53 16.09 -6.77
N GLY A 57 -7.41 14.85 -7.22
CA GLY A 57 -6.30 14.42 -8.10
C GLY A 57 -5.06 13.86 -7.40
N LEU A 58 -4.89 14.07 -6.08
CA LEU A 58 -3.71 13.66 -5.32
C LEU A 58 -4.09 12.84 -4.08
N TYR A 59 -3.44 11.68 -3.96
CA TYR A 59 -3.72 10.71 -2.92
C TYR A 59 -2.44 10.28 -2.21
N ARG A 60 -2.49 10.07 -0.90
CA ARG A 60 -1.47 9.35 -0.15
C ARG A 60 -1.73 7.86 -0.23
N VAL A 61 -0.67 7.07 -0.26
CA VAL A 61 -0.75 5.62 -0.31
C VAL A 61 -0.02 5.04 0.89
N PHE A 62 -0.69 4.15 1.61
CA PHE A 62 -0.16 3.47 2.79
C PHE A 62 -0.14 1.96 2.58
N PHE A 63 0.92 1.33 3.05
CA PHE A 63 0.97 -0.10 3.32
C PHE A 63 0.94 -0.26 4.84
N ARG A 64 -0.17 -0.78 5.36
CA ARG A 64 -0.44 -0.85 6.80
C ARG A 64 -0.36 0.55 7.41
N ASP A 65 0.49 0.73 8.42
CA ASP A 65 0.78 2.00 9.10
C ASP A 65 1.93 2.79 8.47
N MET A 66 2.46 2.34 7.32
CA MET A 66 3.59 2.97 6.64
C MET A 66 3.15 3.71 5.37
N GLU A 67 3.36 5.02 5.35
CA GLU A 67 3.25 5.81 4.10
C GLU A 67 4.33 5.37 3.11
N ILE A 68 3.91 4.96 1.91
CA ILE A 68 4.80 4.47 0.85
C ILE A 68 4.98 5.46 -0.29
N GLY A 69 4.02 6.37 -0.49
CA GLY A 69 4.11 7.36 -1.57
C GLY A 69 2.83 8.14 -1.81
N GLU A 70 2.88 8.92 -2.87
CA GLU A 70 1.77 9.72 -3.38
C GLU A 70 1.36 9.21 -4.76
N LEU A 71 0.05 9.16 -5.00
CA LEU A 71 -0.55 8.84 -6.28
C LEU A 71 -1.19 10.10 -6.86
N ASN A 72 -0.71 10.52 -8.01
CA ASN A 72 -1.34 11.57 -8.82
C ASN A 72 -2.23 10.88 -9.87
N SER A 73 -3.54 11.04 -9.76
CA SER A 73 -4.50 10.40 -10.67
C SER A 73 -4.62 11.10 -12.02
N GLU A 74 -4.23 12.37 -12.12
CA GLU A 74 -4.21 13.11 -13.39
C GLU A 74 -3.02 12.68 -14.25
N GLU A 75 -1.84 12.53 -13.62
CA GLU A 75 -0.62 12.03 -14.26
C GLU A 75 -0.58 10.49 -14.39
N LEU A 76 -1.53 9.78 -13.79
CA LEU A 76 -1.53 8.31 -13.65
C LEU A 76 -0.21 7.77 -13.08
N ARG A 77 0.36 8.50 -12.12
CA ARG A 77 1.73 8.28 -11.65
C ARG A 77 1.80 8.14 -10.14
N PHE A 78 2.57 7.15 -9.70
CA PHE A 78 2.96 6.98 -8.30
C PHE A 78 4.37 7.54 -8.06
N ARG A 79 4.55 8.21 -6.92
CA ARG A 79 5.82 8.77 -6.45
C ARG A 79 6.09 8.20 -5.06
N ALA A 80 7.10 7.33 -4.96
CA ALA A 80 7.48 6.76 -3.67
C ALA A 80 7.99 7.85 -2.71
N VAL A 81 7.66 7.75 -1.42
CA VAL A 81 8.23 8.62 -0.39
C VAL A 81 9.75 8.42 -0.37
N ARG A 82 10.50 9.50 -0.59
CA ARG A 82 11.94 9.50 -0.34
C ARG A 82 12.17 9.73 1.14
N ARG A 83 12.41 8.68 1.91
CA ARG A 83 13.01 8.83 3.24
C ARG A 83 14.50 9.08 3.04
N VAL A 84 14.95 10.29 3.38
CA VAL A 84 16.38 10.56 3.58
C VAL A 84 16.73 9.85 4.88
N VAL A 85 17.48 8.76 4.78
CA VAL A 85 18.06 8.04 5.92
C VAL A 85 19.49 8.55 6.12
#